data_AF-A0A847NEU0-F1
#
_entry.id   AF-A0A847NEU0-F1
#
_cell.length_a   1.000
_cell.length_b   1.000
_cell.length_c   1.000
_cell.angle_alpha   90.00
_cell.angle_beta   90.00
_cell.angle_gamma   90.00
#
_symmetry.space_group_name_H-M   'P 1'
#
loop_
_entity.id
_entity.type
_entity.pdbx_description
1 polymer ?
#
loop_
_entity_poly.entity_id
_entity_poly.type
_entity_poly.pdbx_seq_one_letter_code
_entity_poly.pdbx_strand_id
1 'polypeptide(L)'
;MKIRLLIVLLILTFMSVGCSQTVTDSDKNDPITGFAWEIINRDIENLESNPAVNIIDSKITRLELVETFDALAGNPIQVYALEYRLLPGDLKKVVMAGGMSYDEEGWLTETSSMGRPLLVITHRGDDAELTGIIMTGEAAGKEGMEKEIRDLLERKAQEEKTSVIEENAVPVKFKKLGNEQKIKTEDNMQIVTVLLNENVDSGRAYIYEKVDDKENLHGGFTVGVSFYDLGAVGDLQGFLDELTYVRTLELYGKTVIKFQGVFGSHVSNTSYFIIDRGIPVPFLSTEGITTEMDIDGDGIKEIVVEMPGTIPSAKIFEWNGDSFLAANVDEALGAGSVIFNQEDGSFSAYYKRPGSEDTLVTEYYYSLGGMKLKKDLRDFGDTLSENTIDYNKDSRYEKVIVKMTEGKQYEETEAGPFQGWNWQGKFILQLIDDKGNEISELDLNKTFKGEELIFNRVFLLKFEDYNNDGNMDFAVGQYGSSNGNLYKLFTLIDNKIKILPVQTGTIFNSAGNSRYATTFEKVSEIGFLSFYYDNSLGKIIKQYFVWDGSQFVLHSAREE
;
A
#
# COMPACT_ATOMS: atom_id res chain seq x y z
N MET A 1 26.47 50.10 -27.45
CA MET A 1 25.13 50.52 -27.90
C MET A 1 24.43 49.29 -28.49
N LYS A 2 23.42 48.79 -27.78
CA LYS A 2 22.29 47.96 -28.23
C LYS A 2 22.47 46.82 -29.26
N ILE A 3 22.09 45.63 -28.78
CA ILE A 3 21.20 44.60 -29.37
C ILE A 3 21.84 43.30 -29.88
N ARG A 4 21.18 42.22 -29.42
CA ARG A 4 21.38 40.77 -29.51
C ARG A 4 21.27 40.23 -30.94
N LEU A 5 21.89 39.09 -31.22
CA LEU A 5 21.29 38.05 -32.06
C LEU A 5 21.74 36.65 -31.60
N LEU A 6 20.75 35.82 -31.32
CA LEU A 6 20.83 34.40 -30.98
C LEU A 6 20.99 33.60 -32.29
N ILE A 7 21.92 32.64 -32.32
CA ILE A 7 22.08 31.70 -33.43
C ILE A 7 21.35 30.40 -33.04
N VAL A 8 20.35 30.01 -33.83
CA VAL A 8 19.79 28.66 -33.85
C VAL A 8 20.19 28.04 -35.18
N LEU A 9 20.90 26.91 -35.14
CA LEU A 9 21.28 26.13 -36.32
C LEU A 9 20.45 24.84 -36.37
N LEU A 10 19.75 24.68 -37.49
CA LEU A 10 19.04 23.50 -38.00
C LEU A 10 19.91 22.23 -38.01
N ILE A 11 19.33 21.06 -37.68
CA ILE A 11 19.64 19.78 -38.36
C ILE A 11 18.33 19.03 -38.65
N LEU A 12 18.18 18.65 -39.92
CA LEU A 12 17.04 17.96 -40.54
C LEU A 12 17.07 16.43 -40.33
N THR A 13 15.90 15.89 -39.96
CA THR A 13 15.15 14.72 -40.48
C THR A 13 15.84 13.43 -40.96
N PHE A 14 15.31 12.29 -40.50
CA PHE A 14 14.90 11.19 -41.38
C PHE A 14 13.49 10.72 -41.05
N MET A 15 12.68 10.53 -42.09
CA MET A 15 11.25 10.22 -42.08
C MET A 15 10.97 8.73 -41.84
N SER A 16 9.90 8.45 -41.09
CA SER A 16 8.99 7.35 -41.38
C SER A 16 7.57 7.92 -41.51
N VAL A 17 7.03 7.84 -42.73
CA VAL A 17 5.66 8.25 -43.09
C VAL A 17 4.78 7.00 -43.14
N GLY A 18 3.59 7.09 -42.54
CA GLY A 18 2.44 6.19 -42.72
C GLY A 18 1.73 5.98 -41.38
N CYS A 19 0.50 6.40 -41.12
CA CYS A 19 -0.57 7.04 -41.91
C CYS A 19 -1.20 8.14 -41.06
N SER A 20 -1.48 9.30 -41.64
CA SER A 20 -2.31 10.35 -41.03
C SER A 20 -3.51 10.54 -41.95
N GLN A 21 -4.72 10.31 -41.44
CA GLN A 21 -5.91 10.87 -42.06
C GLN A 21 -5.92 12.37 -41.78
N THR A 22 -6.12 13.16 -42.83
CA THR A 22 -6.17 14.61 -42.81
C THR A 22 -7.43 15.08 -42.10
N VAL A 23 -7.29 15.55 -40.86
CA VAL A 23 -8.29 16.37 -40.16
C VAL A 23 -8.47 17.68 -40.92
N THR A 24 -9.69 17.97 -41.37
CA THR A 24 -10.03 19.26 -41.99
C THR A 24 -9.94 20.38 -40.97
N ASP A 25 -9.41 21.55 -41.39
CA ASP A 25 -9.08 22.70 -40.52
C ASP A 25 -10.26 23.31 -39.72
N SER A 26 -11.49 22.81 -39.86
CA SER A 26 -12.65 23.19 -39.03
C SER A 26 -12.75 22.44 -37.70
N ASP A 27 -12.11 21.27 -37.57
CA ASP A 27 -12.23 20.40 -36.37
C ASP A 27 -11.12 20.65 -35.33
N LYS A 28 -10.14 21.49 -35.65
CA LYS A 28 -8.99 21.77 -34.74
C LYS A 28 -9.31 22.71 -33.57
N ASN A 29 -10.49 23.33 -33.54
CA ASN A 29 -10.84 24.34 -32.55
C ASN A 29 -12.01 23.93 -31.64
N ASP A 30 -12.46 22.67 -31.66
CA ASP A 30 -13.41 22.15 -30.68
C ASP A 30 -12.66 21.43 -29.55
N PRO A 31 -12.60 22.01 -28.32
CA PRO A 31 -11.93 21.39 -27.19
C PRO A 31 -12.46 19.99 -26.86
N ILE A 32 -13.76 19.74 -27.11
CA ILE A 32 -14.40 18.46 -26.80
C ILE A 32 -13.85 17.35 -27.69
N THR A 33 -13.72 17.62 -28.99
CA THR A 33 -13.04 16.72 -29.93
C THR A 33 -11.58 16.51 -29.54
N GLY A 34 -10.90 17.54 -29.03
CA GLY A 34 -9.55 17.42 -28.46
C GLY A 34 -9.48 16.41 -27.31
N PHE A 35 -10.35 16.57 -26.31
CA PHE A 35 -10.43 15.65 -25.16
C PHE A 35 -10.78 14.22 -25.57
N ALA A 36 -11.67 14.04 -26.54
CA ALA A 36 -11.98 12.71 -27.07
C ALA A 36 -10.73 12.03 -27.65
N TRP A 37 -9.90 12.76 -28.39
CA TRP A 37 -8.65 12.23 -28.94
C TRP A 37 -7.58 11.98 -27.88
N GLU A 38 -7.52 12.75 -26.79
CA GLU A 38 -6.64 12.45 -25.66
C GLU A 38 -6.95 11.07 -25.06
N ILE A 39 -8.25 10.76 -24.88
CA ILE A 39 -8.68 9.45 -24.37
C ILE A 39 -8.36 8.34 -25.36
N ILE A 40 -8.68 8.55 -26.64
CA ILE A 40 -8.41 7.56 -27.69
C ILE A 40 -6.92 7.25 -27.80
N ASN A 41 -6.06 8.28 -27.77
CA ASN A 41 -4.61 8.09 -27.88
C ASN A 41 -4.06 7.34 -26.66
N ARG A 42 -4.55 7.63 -25.46
CA ARG A 42 -4.20 6.86 -24.25
C ARG A 42 -4.57 5.38 -24.41
N ASP A 43 -5.75 5.08 -24.96
CA ASP A 43 -6.20 3.71 -25.16
C ASP A 43 -5.38 3.00 -26.26
N ILE A 44 -4.96 3.72 -27.32
CA ILE A 44 -4.02 3.21 -28.32
C ILE A 44 -2.66 2.89 -27.68
N GLU A 45 -2.09 3.81 -26.91
CA GLU A 45 -0.80 3.61 -26.21
C GLU A 45 -0.87 2.40 -25.26
N ASN A 46 -1.99 2.22 -24.56
CA ASN A 46 -2.22 1.06 -23.71
C ASN A 46 -2.24 -0.25 -24.51
N LEU A 47 -2.90 -0.29 -25.67
CA LEU A 47 -2.93 -1.48 -26.53
C LEU A 47 -1.56 -1.79 -27.14
N GLU A 48 -0.82 -0.76 -27.58
CA GLU A 48 0.50 -0.88 -28.19
C GLU A 48 1.64 -1.09 -27.18
N SER A 49 1.36 -1.00 -25.88
CA SER A 49 2.29 -1.42 -24.82
C SER A 49 2.72 -2.89 -24.97
N ASN A 50 1.89 -3.72 -25.62
CA ASN A 50 2.29 -5.00 -26.18
C ASN A 50 2.94 -4.78 -27.56
N PRO A 51 4.26 -5.03 -27.74
CA PRO A 51 4.96 -4.79 -29.00
C PRO A 51 4.43 -5.60 -30.19
N ALA A 52 3.60 -6.61 -29.93
CA ALA A 52 2.95 -7.40 -30.96
C ALA A 52 1.70 -6.71 -31.55
N VAL A 53 1.11 -5.74 -30.84
CA VAL A 53 -0.09 -5.00 -31.24
C VAL A 53 0.32 -3.67 -31.85
N ASN A 54 -0.30 -3.32 -32.97
CA ASN A 54 -0.12 -2.04 -33.64
C ASN A 54 -1.47 -1.59 -34.19
N ILE A 55 -1.93 -0.42 -33.78
CA ILE A 55 -3.17 0.20 -34.27
C ILE A 55 -2.83 0.93 -35.57
N ILE A 56 -3.46 0.50 -36.66
CA ILE A 56 -3.19 1.02 -38.01
C ILE A 56 -4.18 2.10 -38.45
N ASP A 57 -5.33 2.21 -37.78
CA ASP A 57 -6.33 3.24 -38.04
C ASP A 57 -7.21 3.49 -36.80
N SER A 58 -7.76 4.70 -36.68
CA SER A 58 -8.65 5.08 -35.58
C SER A 58 -9.68 6.12 -36.03
N LYS A 59 -10.90 6.06 -35.49
CA LYS A 59 -11.97 7.02 -35.80
C LYS A 59 -12.95 7.20 -34.65
N ILE A 60 -13.41 8.42 -34.45
CA ILE A 60 -14.58 8.71 -33.60
C ILE A 60 -15.84 8.37 -34.41
N THR A 61 -16.73 7.57 -33.82
CA THR A 61 -18.02 7.18 -34.41
C THR A 61 -19.21 7.89 -33.79
N ARG A 62 -19.07 8.39 -32.55
CA ARG A 62 -20.05 9.27 -31.89
C ARG A 62 -19.32 10.16 -30.88
N LEU A 63 -19.64 11.44 -30.93
CA LEU A 63 -19.29 12.42 -29.91
C LEU A 63 -20.47 13.37 -29.80
N GLU A 64 -21.33 13.15 -28.80
CA GLU A 64 -22.57 13.92 -28.66
C GLU A 64 -22.86 14.27 -27.21
N LEU A 65 -23.40 15.48 -26.99
CA LEU A 65 -23.90 15.90 -25.70
C LEU A 65 -25.14 15.05 -25.35
N VAL A 66 -25.06 14.30 -24.25
CA VAL A 66 -26.17 13.45 -23.78
C VAL A 66 -26.93 14.06 -22.61
N GLU A 67 -26.28 14.88 -21.78
CA GLU A 67 -26.92 15.49 -20.62
C GLU A 67 -26.21 16.78 -20.17
N THR A 68 -26.93 17.67 -19.50
CA THR A 68 -26.37 18.85 -18.84
C THR A 68 -26.92 18.99 -17.42
N PHE A 69 -26.02 19.26 -16.48
CA PHE A 69 -26.33 19.43 -15.06
C PHE A 69 -25.96 20.84 -14.59
N ASP A 70 -26.97 21.69 -14.38
CA ASP A 70 -26.78 23.09 -13.98
C ASP A 70 -26.59 23.29 -12.46
N ALA A 71 -26.94 22.28 -11.65
CA ALA A 71 -27.03 22.40 -10.18
C ALA A 71 -25.96 21.62 -9.41
N LEU A 72 -24.98 21.04 -10.10
CA LEU A 72 -23.94 20.19 -9.49
C LEU A 72 -22.71 20.96 -9.02
N ALA A 73 -22.38 22.06 -9.68
CA ALA A 73 -21.19 22.86 -9.39
C ALA A 73 -21.47 24.35 -9.64
N GLY A 74 -20.45 25.20 -9.43
CA GLY A 74 -20.54 26.63 -9.72
C GLY A 74 -20.73 26.96 -11.21
N ASN A 75 -20.49 26.01 -12.11
CA ASN A 75 -20.70 26.11 -13.55
C ASN A 75 -21.43 24.86 -14.07
N PRO A 76 -22.17 24.95 -15.21
CA PRO A 76 -22.83 23.80 -15.82
C PRO A 76 -21.85 22.68 -16.18
N ILE A 77 -22.25 21.44 -15.90
CA ILE A 77 -21.51 20.24 -16.27
C ILE A 77 -22.19 19.59 -17.46
N GLN A 78 -21.42 19.36 -18.52
CA GLN A 78 -21.89 18.70 -19.74
C GLN A 78 -21.33 17.29 -19.82
N VAL A 79 -22.17 16.34 -20.21
CA VAL A 79 -21.78 14.94 -20.38
C VAL A 79 -21.86 14.58 -21.86
N TYR A 80 -20.75 14.11 -22.44
CA TYR A 80 -20.68 13.69 -23.83
C TYR A 80 -20.50 12.18 -23.93
N ALA A 81 -21.30 11.52 -24.77
CA ALA A 81 -21.04 10.12 -25.12
C ALA A 81 -19.90 10.05 -26.14
N LEU A 82 -18.88 9.25 -25.85
CA LEU A 82 -17.76 8.98 -26.74
C LEU A 82 -17.83 7.54 -27.24
N GLU A 83 -17.89 7.35 -28.56
CA GLU A 83 -17.78 6.05 -29.21
C GLU A 83 -16.73 6.12 -30.31
N TYR A 84 -15.82 5.16 -30.37
CA TYR A 84 -14.71 5.17 -31.32
C TYR A 84 -14.35 3.76 -31.78
N ARG A 85 -13.55 3.68 -32.85
CA ARG A 85 -13.09 2.42 -33.43
C ARG A 85 -11.59 2.45 -33.59
N LEU A 86 -10.93 1.37 -33.21
CA LEU A 86 -9.48 1.17 -33.39
C LEU A 86 -9.25 -0.07 -34.26
N LEU A 87 -8.51 0.07 -35.35
CA LEU A 87 -8.19 -1.04 -36.24
C LEU A 87 -6.80 -1.59 -35.90
N PRO A 88 -6.68 -2.80 -35.32
CA PRO A 88 -5.38 -3.44 -35.15
C PRO A 88 -4.89 -4.00 -36.50
N GLY A 89 -3.57 -3.96 -36.72
CA GLY A 89 -2.96 -4.59 -37.90
C GLY A 89 -3.09 -6.12 -37.91
N ASP A 90 -3.23 -6.73 -36.73
CA ASP A 90 -3.56 -8.15 -36.56
C ASP A 90 -4.37 -8.36 -35.28
N LEU A 91 -5.69 -8.55 -35.43
CA LEU A 91 -6.62 -8.75 -34.31
C LEU A 91 -6.24 -9.94 -33.42
N LYS A 92 -5.59 -10.98 -33.96
CA LYS A 92 -5.22 -12.18 -33.17
C LYS A 92 -4.13 -11.91 -32.14
N LYS A 93 -3.42 -10.79 -32.26
CA LYS A 93 -2.38 -10.38 -31.32
C LYS A 93 -2.94 -9.52 -30.19
N VAL A 94 -4.17 -9.04 -30.32
CA VAL A 94 -4.86 -8.30 -29.27
C VAL A 94 -5.39 -9.30 -28.24
N VAL A 95 -4.96 -9.14 -26.99
CA VAL A 95 -5.47 -9.95 -25.88
C VAL A 95 -6.86 -9.44 -25.53
N MET A 96 -7.90 -10.23 -25.80
CA MET A 96 -9.28 -9.87 -25.48
C MET A 96 -9.56 -10.14 -23.99
N ALA A 97 -9.76 -9.09 -23.19
CA ALA A 97 -10.03 -9.13 -21.77
C ALA A 97 -11.00 -8.01 -21.36
N GLY A 98 -11.54 -8.05 -20.14
CA GLY A 98 -12.25 -6.90 -19.53
C GLY A 98 -13.44 -6.36 -20.33
N GLY A 99 -14.22 -7.22 -21.00
CA GLY A 99 -15.39 -6.82 -21.77
C GLY A 99 -15.10 -6.14 -23.12
N MET A 100 -13.83 -6.13 -23.56
CA MET A 100 -13.46 -5.66 -24.89
C MET A 100 -14.21 -6.40 -26.00
N SER A 101 -14.59 -5.68 -27.05
CA SER A 101 -15.28 -6.23 -28.22
C SER A 101 -14.77 -5.61 -29.50
N TYR A 102 -15.10 -6.24 -30.63
CA TYR A 102 -14.82 -5.73 -31.97
C TYR A 102 -16.04 -5.91 -32.87
N ASP A 103 -16.14 -5.10 -33.92
CA ASP A 103 -17.19 -5.22 -34.93
C ASP A 103 -16.88 -6.27 -36.00
N GLU A 104 -17.83 -6.52 -36.91
CA GLU A 104 -17.68 -7.54 -37.96
C GLU A 104 -16.49 -7.29 -38.90
N GLU A 105 -15.98 -6.06 -38.96
CA GLU A 105 -14.84 -5.62 -39.77
C GLU A 105 -13.51 -5.74 -39.02
N GLY A 106 -13.54 -6.16 -37.75
CA GLY A 106 -12.36 -6.37 -36.91
C GLY A 106 -11.86 -5.11 -36.20
N TRP A 107 -12.66 -4.04 -36.16
CA TRP A 107 -12.32 -2.85 -35.37
C TRP A 107 -12.70 -3.07 -33.92
N LEU A 108 -11.76 -2.84 -33.01
CA LEU A 108 -12.03 -2.77 -31.58
C LEU A 108 -13.01 -1.62 -31.30
N THR A 109 -13.97 -1.86 -30.42
CA THR A 109 -14.90 -0.84 -29.93
C THR A 109 -14.46 -0.32 -28.57
N GLU A 110 -14.93 0.86 -28.20
CA GLU A 110 -14.71 1.49 -26.88
C GLU A 110 -15.34 0.75 -25.69
N THR A 111 -15.95 -0.41 -25.91
CA THR A 111 -16.70 -1.14 -24.89
C THR A 111 -15.75 -1.85 -23.93
N SER A 112 -16.01 -1.73 -22.63
CA SER A 112 -15.40 -2.54 -21.58
C SER A 112 -16.47 -3.19 -20.69
N SER A 113 -16.04 -3.96 -19.68
CA SER A 113 -16.91 -4.54 -18.66
C SER A 113 -17.68 -3.48 -17.87
N MET A 114 -17.18 -2.25 -17.85
CA MET A 114 -17.82 -1.10 -17.20
C MET A 114 -18.74 -0.32 -18.15
N GLY A 115 -18.89 -0.76 -19.40
CA GLY A 115 -19.70 -0.11 -20.42
C GLY A 115 -18.88 0.80 -21.33
N ARG A 116 -19.45 1.94 -21.72
CA ARG A 116 -18.89 2.89 -22.70
C ARG A 116 -18.51 4.20 -21.99
N PRO A 117 -17.49 4.92 -22.48
CA PRO A 117 -17.03 6.14 -21.83
C PRO A 117 -17.99 7.32 -22.05
N LEU A 118 -18.24 8.06 -20.98
CA LEU A 118 -18.90 9.36 -20.97
C LEU A 118 -17.91 10.42 -20.49
N LEU A 119 -17.65 11.43 -21.31
CA LEU A 119 -16.77 12.54 -20.96
C LEU A 119 -17.55 13.55 -20.11
N VAL A 120 -17.03 13.87 -18.92
CA VAL A 120 -17.58 14.88 -18.03
C VAL A 120 -16.79 16.18 -18.22
N ILE A 121 -17.47 17.22 -18.70
CA ILE A 121 -16.86 18.48 -19.08
C ILE A 121 -17.41 19.62 -18.22
N THR A 122 -16.52 20.38 -17.62
CA THR A 122 -16.84 21.63 -16.93
C THR A 122 -16.41 22.83 -17.77
N HIS A 123 -17.21 23.89 -17.74
CA HIS A 123 -16.85 25.15 -18.38
C HIS A 123 -16.42 26.19 -17.34
N ARG A 124 -15.33 26.91 -17.61
CA ARG A 124 -14.91 28.10 -16.85
C ARG A 124 -14.88 29.30 -17.79
N GLY A 125 -16.03 29.94 -17.97
CA GLY A 125 -16.18 30.98 -19.00
C GLY A 125 -16.23 30.36 -20.40
N ASP A 126 -15.36 30.81 -21.31
CA ASP A 126 -15.26 30.27 -22.68
C ASP A 126 -14.33 29.03 -22.76
N ASP A 127 -13.66 28.68 -21.66
CA ASP A 127 -12.73 27.54 -21.60
C ASP A 127 -13.43 26.27 -21.11
N ALA A 128 -13.30 25.19 -21.88
CA ALA A 128 -13.77 23.86 -21.49
C ALA A 128 -12.63 23.05 -20.85
N GLU A 129 -12.96 22.25 -19.84
CA GLU A 129 -12.03 21.39 -19.11
C GLU A 129 -12.61 19.98 -19.00
N LEU A 130 -11.81 18.95 -19.33
CA LEU A 130 -12.15 17.57 -19.04
C LEU A 130 -12.06 17.30 -17.54
N THR A 131 -13.20 17.25 -16.88
CA THR A 131 -13.29 16.93 -15.45
C THR A 131 -12.96 15.46 -15.19
N GLY A 132 -13.35 14.56 -16.08
CA GLY A 132 -13.03 13.14 -15.98
C GLY A 132 -13.89 12.28 -16.91
N ILE A 133 -13.84 10.97 -16.69
CA ILE A 133 -14.62 9.99 -17.45
C ILE A 133 -15.46 9.19 -16.45
N ILE A 134 -16.73 9.00 -16.76
CA ILE A 134 -17.61 8.03 -16.08
C ILE A 134 -18.05 6.96 -17.09
N MET A 135 -18.42 5.78 -16.61
CA MET A 135 -18.76 4.66 -17.50
C MET A 135 -20.26 4.37 -17.49
N THR A 136 -20.84 4.04 -18.66
CA THR A 136 -22.30 3.82 -18.76
C THR A 136 -22.81 2.64 -17.92
N GLY A 137 -21.96 1.67 -17.55
CA GLY A 137 -22.34 0.54 -16.71
C GLY A 137 -22.60 0.94 -15.25
N GLU A 138 -22.00 2.03 -14.79
CA GLU A 138 -22.19 2.59 -13.44
C GLU A 138 -23.19 3.76 -13.47
N ALA A 139 -23.22 4.51 -14.58
CA ALA A 139 -24.03 5.70 -14.76
C ALA A 139 -25.39 5.41 -15.43
N ALA A 140 -26.19 4.50 -14.85
CA ALA A 140 -27.48 4.12 -15.42
C ALA A 140 -28.53 5.25 -15.29
N GLY A 141 -28.83 5.92 -16.42
CA GLY A 141 -29.82 7.00 -16.48
C GLY A 141 -29.35 8.30 -15.84
N LYS A 142 -30.22 9.33 -15.83
CA LYS A 142 -29.88 10.68 -15.35
C LYS A 142 -29.45 10.71 -13.88
N GLU A 143 -30.18 10.01 -13.01
CA GLU A 143 -29.86 9.93 -11.58
C GLU A 143 -28.53 9.19 -11.31
N GLY A 144 -28.24 8.13 -12.07
CA GLY A 144 -26.96 7.42 -12.00
C GLY A 144 -25.80 8.30 -12.46
N MET A 145 -25.94 8.99 -13.60
CA MET A 145 -24.96 9.97 -14.06
C MET A 145 -24.73 11.07 -13.02
N GLU A 146 -25.79 11.60 -12.40
CA GLU A 146 -25.67 12.65 -11.39
C GLU A 146 -24.82 12.18 -10.20
N LYS A 147 -25.06 10.97 -9.71
CA LYS A 147 -24.32 10.37 -8.60
C LYS A 147 -22.82 10.21 -8.95
N GLU A 148 -22.51 9.58 -10.08
CA GLU A 148 -21.12 9.35 -10.50
C GLU A 148 -20.35 10.67 -10.73
N ILE A 149 -21.03 11.70 -11.22
CA ILE A 149 -20.45 13.05 -11.36
C ILE A 149 -20.16 13.66 -9.98
N ARG A 150 -21.06 13.52 -9.00
CA ARG A 150 -20.82 14.02 -7.63
C ARG A 150 -19.61 13.32 -7.01
N ASP A 151 -19.53 12.00 -7.11
CA ASP A 151 -18.41 11.21 -6.58
C ASP A 151 -17.09 11.62 -7.27
N LEU A 152 -17.11 11.85 -8.59
CA LEU A 152 -15.96 12.38 -9.35
C LEU A 152 -15.52 13.76 -8.86
N LEU A 153 -16.47 14.69 -8.66
CA LEU A 153 -16.18 16.05 -8.19
C LEU A 153 -15.65 16.06 -6.76
N GLU A 154 -16.18 15.19 -5.90
CA GLU A 154 -15.70 15.05 -4.52
C GLU A 154 -14.28 14.50 -4.47
N ARG A 155 -13.96 13.46 -5.26
CA ARG A 155 -12.58 12.97 -5.43
C ARG A 155 -11.64 14.08 -5.91
N LYS A 156 -12.03 14.83 -6.95
CA LYS A 156 -11.24 15.96 -7.44
C LYS A 156 -11.09 17.08 -6.42
N ALA A 157 -12.14 17.40 -5.67
CA ALA A 157 -12.07 18.41 -4.61
C ALA A 157 -11.16 17.96 -3.46
N GLN A 158 -11.08 16.65 -3.20
CA GLN A 158 -10.14 16.06 -2.25
C GLN A 158 -8.70 16.09 -2.80
N GLU A 159 -8.47 15.74 -4.07
CA GLU A 159 -7.19 15.89 -4.76
C GLU A 159 -6.72 17.36 -4.82
N GLU A 160 -7.63 18.31 -5.08
CA GLU A 160 -7.35 19.75 -5.07
C GLU A 160 -7.08 20.26 -3.65
N LYS A 161 -7.82 19.81 -2.64
CA LYS A 161 -7.51 20.12 -1.23
C LYS A 161 -6.18 19.53 -0.80
N THR A 162 -5.84 18.33 -1.23
CA THR A 162 -4.56 17.68 -0.96
C THR A 162 -3.41 18.42 -1.67
N SER A 163 -3.59 18.83 -2.93
CA SER A 163 -2.58 19.60 -3.69
C SER A 163 -2.38 21.03 -3.20
N VAL A 164 -3.41 21.70 -2.66
CA VAL A 164 -3.29 23.02 -2.01
C VAL A 164 -2.63 22.94 -0.63
N ILE A 165 -2.66 21.78 0.04
CA ILE A 165 -1.93 21.52 1.30
C ILE A 165 -0.44 21.17 1.03
N GLU A 166 -0.04 21.02 -0.24
CA GLU A 166 1.21 20.36 -0.66
C GLU A 166 2.34 21.24 -1.21
N GLU A 167 2.31 22.56 -0.99
CA GLU A 167 3.40 23.46 -1.44
C GLU A 167 4.78 23.20 -0.78
N ASN A 168 4.87 22.35 0.25
CA ASN A 168 6.11 22.11 1.03
C ASN A 168 6.59 20.64 1.06
N ALA A 169 6.08 19.76 0.19
CA ALA A 169 6.57 18.38 0.11
C ALA A 169 7.79 18.27 -0.82
N VAL A 170 8.75 17.42 -0.45
CA VAL A 170 9.85 17.03 -1.34
C VAL A 170 9.31 15.93 -2.27
N PRO A 171 9.27 16.16 -3.60
CA PRO A 171 8.65 15.21 -4.52
C PRO A 171 9.44 13.90 -4.59
N VAL A 172 8.72 12.78 -4.56
CA VAL A 172 9.28 11.43 -4.72
C VAL A 172 9.09 10.99 -6.17
N LYS A 173 10.16 10.55 -6.81
CA LYS A 173 10.13 10.14 -8.23
C LYS A 173 10.10 8.63 -8.36
N PHE A 174 8.93 8.12 -8.66
CA PHE A 174 8.71 6.71 -8.92
C PHE A 174 9.16 6.28 -10.32
N LYS A 175 9.68 5.06 -10.40
CA LYS A 175 10.05 4.40 -11.65
C LYS A 175 9.42 3.02 -11.70
N LYS A 176 8.91 2.64 -12.87
CA LYS A 176 8.41 1.28 -13.09
C LYS A 176 9.54 0.26 -12.86
N LEU A 177 9.24 -0.75 -12.05
CA LEU A 177 10.14 -1.87 -11.81
C LEU A 177 9.69 -3.09 -12.60
N GLY A 178 10.65 -3.74 -13.26
CA GLY A 178 10.43 -5.05 -13.86
C GLY A 178 10.56 -6.16 -12.81
N ASN A 179 9.79 -7.23 -12.96
CA ASN A 179 9.94 -8.43 -12.15
C ASN A 179 10.55 -9.56 -13.00
N GLU A 180 11.69 -10.11 -12.56
CA GLU A 180 12.42 -11.18 -13.25
C GLU A 180 12.24 -12.56 -12.61
N GLN A 181 11.44 -12.67 -11.54
CA GLN A 181 11.17 -13.94 -10.87
C GLN A 181 10.62 -14.98 -11.87
N LYS A 182 11.10 -16.21 -11.72
CA LYS A 182 10.70 -17.35 -12.55
C LYS A 182 10.16 -18.45 -11.68
N ILE A 183 9.07 -19.06 -12.13
CA ILE A 183 8.47 -20.23 -11.48
C ILE A 183 8.67 -21.43 -12.40
N LYS A 184 9.06 -22.56 -11.80
CA LYS A 184 9.15 -23.85 -12.50
C LYS A 184 8.09 -24.79 -11.94
N THR A 185 7.28 -25.36 -12.81
CA THR A 185 6.43 -26.50 -12.45
C THR A 185 7.27 -27.77 -12.54
N GLU A 186 7.26 -28.59 -11.50
CA GLU A 186 8.02 -29.85 -11.48
C GLU A 186 7.05 -31.04 -11.46
N ASP A 187 7.36 -32.06 -12.27
CA ASP A 187 6.57 -33.30 -12.34
C ASP A 187 6.73 -34.15 -11.08
N ASN A 188 7.88 -34.02 -10.39
CA ASN A 188 8.19 -34.71 -9.15
C ASN A 188 8.87 -33.77 -8.17
N MET A 189 8.52 -33.93 -6.90
CA MET A 189 9.01 -33.11 -5.80
C MET A 189 10.51 -33.35 -5.55
N GLN A 190 11.36 -32.38 -5.93
CA GLN A 190 12.82 -32.44 -5.74
C GLN A 190 13.24 -31.89 -4.37
N ILE A 191 12.57 -32.33 -3.31
CA ILE A 191 12.83 -31.87 -1.94
C ILE A 191 13.74 -32.87 -1.22
N VAL A 192 14.79 -32.36 -0.59
CA VAL A 192 15.56 -33.08 0.44
C VAL A 192 14.86 -32.98 1.78
N THR A 193 14.59 -31.74 2.23
CA THR A 193 13.86 -31.48 3.47
C THR A 193 13.03 -30.20 3.37
N VAL A 194 11.87 -30.18 4.04
CA VAL A 194 11.08 -28.96 4.25
C VAL A 194 11.48 -28.37 5.59
N LEU A 195 11.75 -27.07 5.61
CA LEU A 195 12.27 -26.36 6.78
C LEU A 195 11.19 -25.51 7.44
N LEU A 196 10.49 -24.69 6.66
CA LEU A 196 9.39 -23.83 7.10
C LEU A 196 8.22 -23.99 6.15
N ASN A 197 7.00 -23.82 6.64
CA ASN A 197 5.81 -23.91 5.81
C ASN A 197 4.66 -23.09 6.37
N GLU A 198 3.77 -22.70 5.48
CA GLU A 198 2.61 -21.87 5.73
C GLU A 198 1.46 -22.41 4.84
N ASN A 199 0.27 -22.63 5.40
CA ASN A 199 -0.89 -23.02 4.59
C ASN A 199 -1.50 -21.77 3.95
N VAL A 200 -1.87 -21.86 2.68
CA VAL A 200 -2.38 -20.72 1.88
C VAL A 200 -3.47 -21.22 0.95
N ASP A 201 -4.69 -20.70 1.09
CA ASP A 201 -5.88 -21.17 0.37
C ASP A 201 -6.03 -22.71 0.44
N SER A 202 -6.04 -23.38 -0.71
CA SER A 202 -6.09 -24.84 -0.86
C SER A 202 -4.71 -25.49 -0.94
N GLY A 203 -3.63 -24.73 -0.75
CA GLY A 203 -2.25 -25.14 -0.93
C GLY A 203 -1.38 -24.91 0.30
N ARG A 204 -0.08 -25.10 0.09
CA ARG A 204 0.96 -24.88 1.10
C ARG A 204 2.18 -24.26 0.47
N ALA A 205 2.63 -23.16 1.03
CA ALA A 205 3.92 -22.53 0.76
C ALA A 205 4.98 -23.09 1.72
N TYR A 206 6.23 -23.21 1.28
CA TYR A 206 7.30 -23.72 2.12
C TYR A 206 8.68 -23.29 1.66
N ILE A 207 9.63 -23.29 2.59
CA ILE A 207 11.06 -23.17 2.33
C ILE A 207 11.67 -24.57 2.45
N TYR A 208 12.47 -24.97 1.47
CA TYR A 208 13.02 -26.32 1.38
C TYR A 208 14.44 -26.36 0.82
N GLU A 209 15.16 -27.44 1.12
CA GLU A 209 16.43 -27.78 0.49
C GLU A 209 16.18 -28.59 -0.78
N LYS A 210 16.72 -28.15 -1.91
CA LYS A 210 16.53 -28.82 -3.20
C LYS A 210 17.59 -29.90 -3.42
N VAL A 211 17.22 -31.00 -4.09
CA VAL A 211 18.13 -32.16 -4.30
C VAL A 211 19.39 -31.81 -5.10
N ASP A 212 19.28 -30.91 -6.08
CA ASP A 212 20.35 -30.54 -7.00
C ASP A 212 20.98 -29.16 -6.72
N ASP A 213 20.53 -28.44 -5.68
CA ASP A 213 21.11 -27.19 -5.21
C ASP A 213 21.61 -27.35 -3.76
N LYS A 214 22.93 -27.19 -3.57
CA LYS A 214 23.60 -27.32 -2.27
C LYS A 214 24.03 -25.98 -1.69
N GLU A 215 23.65 -24.89 -2.32
CA GLU A 215 24.00 -23.53 -1.91
C GLU A 215 22.77 -22.80 -1.38
N ASN A 216 21.61 -22.99 -2.03
CA ASN A 216 20.40 -22.22 -1.76
C ASN A 216 19.28 -23.02 -1.09
N LEU A 217 18.50 -22.31 -0.29
CA LEU A 217 17.14 -22.65 0.07
C LEU A 217 16.18 -22.16 -1.00
N HIS A 218 15.17 -22.97 -1.29
CA HIS A 218 14.17 -22.66 -2.29
C HIS A 218 12.81 -22.38 -1.66
N GLY A 219 12.08 -21.43 -2.23
CA GLY A 219 10.67 -21.25 -2.00
C GLY A 219 9.89 -22.24 -2.86
N GLY A 220 8.88 -22.87 -2.30
CA GLY A 220 8.02 -23.81 -3.01
C GLY A 220 6.56 -23.60 -2.69
N PHE A 221 5.70 -24.04 -3.61
CA PHE A 221 4.26 -24.07 -3.42
C PHE A 221 3.68 -25.39 -3.93
N THR A 222 2.74 -25.94 -3.16
CA THR A 222 2.01 -27.17 -3.53
C THR A 222 0.51 -26.96 -3.48
N VAL A 223 -0.20 -27.51 -4.45
CA VAL A 223 -1.66 -27.60 -4.46
C VAL A 223 -2.09 -28.91 -5.09
N GLY A 224 -2.85 -29.72 -4.35
CA GLY A 224 -3.21 -31.07 -4.80
C GLY A 224 -1.97 -31.92 -5.11
N VAL A 225 -1.78 -32.25 -6.39
CA VAL A 225 -0.62 -33.02 -6.88
C VAL A 225 0.43 -32.17 -7.59
N SER A 226 0.17 -30.88 -7.77
CA SER A 226 1.05 -29.95 -8.47
C SER A 226 2.08 -29.35 -7.51
N PHE A 227 3.32 -29.25 -8.00
CA PHE A 227 4.45 -28.65 -7.30
C PHE A 227 5.06 -27.53 -8.13
N TYR A 228 5.37 -26.42 -7.46
CA TYR A 228 6.01 -25.25 -8.04
C TYR A 228 7.28 -24.92 -7.25
N ASP A 229 8.42 -24.84 -7.95
CA ASP A 229 9.66 -24.25 -7.45
C ASP A 229 9.62 -22.75 -7.78
N LEU A 230 9.63 -21.92 -6.74
CA LEU A 230 9.55 -20.47 -6.81
C LEU A 230 10.94 -19.82 -6.88
N GLY A 231 12.00 -20.63 -6.91
CA GLY A 231 13.39 -20.19 -6.98
C GLY A 231 14.06 -20.07 -5.61
N ALA A 232 15.32 -19.64 -5.64
CA ALA A 232 16.12 -19.42 -4.44
C ALA A 232 15.56 -18.25 -3.63
N VAL A 233 15.37 -18.47 -2.33
CA VAL A 233 14.84 -17.46 -1.38
C VAL A 233 15.81 -17.16 -0.23
N GLY A 234 16.90 -17.93 -0.12
CA GLY A 234 17.99 -17.69 0.83
C GLY A 234 19.12 -18.69 0.63
N ASP A 235 20.21 -18.54 1.37
CA ASP A 235 21.31 -19.49 1.41
C ASP A 235 21.08 -20.56 2.49
N LEU A 236 21.56 -21.77 2.26
CA LEU A 236 21.53 -22.86 3.25
C LEU A 236 22.16 -22.46 4.59
N GLN A 237 23.25 -21.69 4.55
CA GLN A 237 23.93 -21.21 5.76
C GLN A 237 23.15 -20.10 6.49
N GLY A 238 22.29 -19.38 5.77
CA GLY A 238 21.42 -18.32 6.28
C GLY A 238 20.16 -18.85 6.98
N PHE A 239 19.83 -20.15 6.83
CA PHE A 239 18.65 -20.74 7.49
C PHE A 239 18.64 -20.60 9.02
N LEU A 240 19.83 -20.53 9.63
CA LEU A 240 19.96 -20.37 11.09
C LEU A 240 19.62 -18.94 11.56
N ASP A 241 19.28 -18.04 10.64
CA ASP A 241 18.90 -16.66 10.94
C ASP A 241 17.38 -16.54 11.15
N GLU A 242 16.98 -15.87 12.23
CA GLU A 242 15.57 -15.57 12.57
C GLU A 242 14.88 -14.71 11.50
N LEU A 243 15.64 -14.09 10.59
CA LEU A 243 15.12 -13.35 9.44
C LEU A 243 14.62 -14.26 8.31
N THR A 244 14.91 -15.57 8.34
CA THR A 244 14.41 -16.50 7.31
C THR A 244 13.01 -17.00 7.66
N TYR A 245 12.00 -16.59 6.90
CA TYR A 245 10.62 -17.05 7.10
C TYR A 245 9.79 -17.06 5.81
N VAL A 246 8.69 -17.81 5.86
CA VAL A 246 7.59 -17.74 4.90
C VAL A 246 6.32 -17.37 5.68
N ARG A 247 5.54 -16.44 5.15
CA ARG A 247 4.23 -16.06 5.72
C ARG A 247 3.23 -15.70 4.64
N THR A 248 1.96 -15.68 5.01
CA THR A 248 0.90 -15.07 4.19
C THR A 248 0.47 -13.71 4.74
N LEU A 249 0.00 -12.86 3.83
CA LEU A 249 -0.61 -11.59 4.15
C LEU A 249 -1.55 -11.15 3.03
N GLU A 250 -2.52 -10.32 3.37
CA GLU A 250 -3.35 -9.61 2.39
C GLU A 250 -2.65 -8.31 1.96
N LEU A 251 -2.49 -8.13 0.65
CA LEU A 251 -1.92 -6.94 0.05
C LEU A 251 -2.59 -6.64 -1.29
N TYR A 252 -3.05 -5.41 -1.50
CA TYR A 252 -3.74 -4.98 -2.73
C TYR A 252 -4.96 -5.86 -3.11
N GLY A 253 -5.71 -6.33 -2.11
CA GLY A 253 -6.86 -7.23 -2.29
C GLY A 253 -6.48 -8.62 -2.81
N LYS A 254 -5.24 -9.06 -2.54
CA LYS A 254 -4.73 -10.37 -2.93
C LYS A 254 -4.12 -11.06 -1.71
N THR A 255 -4.32 -12.36 -1.62
CA THR A 255 -3.53 -13.23 -0.76
C THR A 255 -2.13 -13.38 -1.36
N VAL A 256 -1.14 -12.87 -0.62
CA VAL A 256 0.27 -12.84 -1.02
C VAL A 256 1.08 -13.76 -0.11
N ILE A 257 1.95 -14.55 -0.73
CA ILE A 257 2.99 -15.32 -0.04
C ILE A 257 4.25 -14.47 -0.02
N LYS A 258 4.77 -14.19 1.17
CA LYS A 258 6.05 -13.50 1.37
C LYS A 258 7.10 -14.50 1.87
N PHE A 259 8.21 -14.56 1.16
CA PHE A 259 9.44 -15.19 1.59
C PHE A 259 10.46 -14.12 1.95
N GLN A 260 10.98 -14.16 3.18
CA GLN A 260 12.16 -13.42 3.58
C GLN A 260 13.27 -14.44 3.80
N GLY A 261 14.44 -14.20 3.23
CA GLY A 261 15.61 -15.01 3.50
C GLY A 261 16.91 -14.23 3.42
N VAL A 262 17.97 -14.89 3.87
CA VAL A 262 19.31 -14.30 3.99
C VAL A 262 20.26 -15.00 3.04
N PHE A 263 20.96 -14.21 2.24
CA PHE A 263 22.05 -14.60 1.34
C PHE A 263 23.38 -14.10 1.94
N GLY A 264 24.27 -15.02 2.30
CA GLY A 264 25.52 -14.71 2.98
C GLY A 264 25.33 -13.98 4.31
N SER A 265 26.34 -13.22 4.75
CA SER A 265 26.35 -12.61 6.08
C SER A 265 25.71 -11.22 6.18
N HIS A 266 25.27 -10.62 5.07
CA HIS A 266 24.83 -9.22 5.05
C HIS A 266 23.79 -8.88 3.98
N VAL A 267 23.25 -9.86 3.24
CA VAL A 267 22.25 -9.59 2.20
C VAL A 267 20.97 -10.31 2.59
N SER A 268 19.88 -9.56 2.76
CA SER A 268 18.55 -10.12 2.89
C SER A 268 17.81 -9.89 1.59
N ASN A 269 16.96 -10.84 1.19
CA ASN A 269 16.07 -10.70 0.05
C ASN A 269 14.64 -11.00 0.49
N THR A 270 13.70 -10.27 -0.10
CA THR A 270 12.28 -10.54 0.02
C THR A 270 11.70 -10.88 -1.34
N SER A 271 10.91 -11.95 -1.41
CA SER A 271 10.15 -12.35 -2.58
C SER A 271 8.67 -12.51 -2.25
N TYR A 272 7.81 -11.98 -3.12
CA TYR A 272 6.36 -12.04 -3.03
C TYR A 272 5.79 -12.77 -4.23
N PHE A 273 4.78 -13.60 -3.97
CA PHE A 273 4.01 -14.31 -4.98
C PHE A 273 2.52 -14.20 -4.66
N ILE A 274 1.68 -13.98 -5.66
CA ILE A 274 0.23 -14.06 -5.51
C ILE A 274 -0.26 -15.45 -5.90
N ILE A 275 -1.37 -15.90 -5.32
CA ILE A 275 -2.06 -17.11 -5.77
C ILE A 275 -3.23 -16.72 -6.67
N ASP A 276 -3.14 -16.99 -7.98
CA ASP A 276 -4.27 -16.87 -8.92
C ASP A 276 -4.82 -18.27 -9.22
N ARG A 277 -6.03 -18.56 -8.73
CA ARG A 277 -6.74 -19.84 -8.98
C ARG A 277 -5.88 -21.08 -8.66
N GLY A 278 -5.14 -21.00 -7.55
CA GLY A 278 -4.24 -22.07 -7.09
C GLY A 278 -2.89 -22.13 -7.81
N ILE A 279 -2.59 -21.20 -8.72
CA ILE A 279 -1.30 -21.11 -9.40
C ILE A 279 -0.51 -19.95 -8.80
N PRO A 280 0.72 -20.17 -8.31
CA PRO A 280 1.56 -19.07 -7.86
C PRO A 280 2.03 -18.24 -9.05
N VAL A 281 1.99 -16.92 -8.93
CA VAL A 281 2.42 -15.95 -9.95
C VAL A 281 3.44 -15.00 -9.33
N PRO A 282 4.55 -14.68 -10.04
CA PRO A 282 5.49 -13.66 -9.61
C PRO A 282 4.80 -12.34 -9.27
N PHE A 283 5.18 -11.72 -8.15
CA PHE A 283 4.60 -10.44 -7.75
C PHE A 283 5.66 -9.36 -7.55
N LEU A 284 6.59 -9.57 -6.62
CA LEU A 284 7.71 -8.65 -6.39
C LEU A 284 8.93 -9.42 -5.88
N SER A 285 10.13 -9.03 -6.30
CA SER A 285 11.37 -9.43 -5.64
C SER A 285 12.23 -8.20 -5.41
N THR A 286 12.79 -8.08 -4.21
CA THR A 286 13.68 -6.98 -3.85
C THR A 286 14.73 -7.46 -2.85
N GLU A 287 15.91 -6.87 -2.95
CA GLU A 287 16.90 -6.91 -1.87
C GLU A 287 16.38 -6.07 -0.69
N GLY A 288 16.67 -6.50 0.53
CA GLY A 288 16.30 -5.84 1.78
C GLY A 288 15.20 -6.53 2.57
N ILE A 289 14.99 -5.98 3.77
CA ILE A 289 13.88 -6.34 4.65
C ILE A 289 12.74 -5.38 4.34
N THR A 290 11.54 -5.93 4.26
CA THR A 290 10.34 -5.21 3.82
C THR A 290 9.32 -5.07 4.94
N THR A 291 8.69 -3.91 4.99
CA THR A 291 7.55 -3.62 5.85
C THR A 291 6.37 -3.18 5.00
N GLU A 292 5.24 -3.86 5.12
CA GLU A 292 4.00 -3.49 4.45
C GLU A 292 3.17 -2.59 5.37
N MET A 293 3.01 -1.31 5.01
CA MET A 293 2.37 -0.30 5.85
C MET A 293 1.76 0.80 5.01
N ASP A 294 0.54 1.20 5.36
CA ASP A 294 -0.10 2.41 4.86
C ASP A 294 0.61 3.63 5.47
N ILE A 295 1.51 4.24 4.70
CA ILE A 295 2.38 5.34 5.15
C ILE A 295 1.94 6.70 4.65
N ASP A 296 1.04 6.78 3.66
CA ASP A 296 0.42 8.02 3.21
C ASP A 296 -1.01 8.25 3.72
N GLY A 297 -1.60 7.23 4.35
CA GLY A 297 -2.91 7.27 5.00
C GLY A 297 -4.08 7.08 4.06
N ASP A 298 -3.87 6.55 2.84
CA ASP A 298 -4.93 6.29 1.86
C ASP A 298 -5.67 4.97 2.10
N GLY A 299 -5.20 4.15 3.04
CA GLY A 299 -5.75 2.84 3.40
C GLY A 299 -5.23 1.67 2.57
N ILE A 300 -4.41 1.94 1.56
CA ILE A 300 -3.61 0.98 0.82
C ILE A 300 -2.24 0.91 1.49
N LYS A 301 -1.64 -0.29 1.53
CA LYS A 301 -0.30 -0.44 2.12
C LYS A 301 0.77 -0.27 1.05
N GLU A 302 1.76 0.56 1.33
CA GLU A 302 3.01 0.59 0.58
C GLU A 302 3.93 -0.51 1.10
N ILE A 303 4.93 -0.88 0.30
CA ILE A 303 6.04 -1.71 0.77
C ILE A 303 7.26 -0.82 0.94
N VAL A 304 7.68 -0.64 2.19
CA VAL A 304 8.92 0.06 2.52
C VAL A 304 10.04 -0.97 2.67
N VAL A 305 11.15 -0.75 1.98
CA VAL A 305 12.30 -1.65 1.95
C VAL A 305 13.48 -0.99 2.63
N GLU A 306 13.98 -1.60 3.69
CA GLU A 306 15.24 -1.25 4.33
C GLU A 306 16.37 -2.04 3.64
N MET A 307 17.19 -1.32 2.87
CA MET A 307 18.22 -1.90 2.02
C MET A 307 19.38 -2.47 2.87
N PRO A 308 19.97 -3.62 2.49
CA PRO A 308 21.12 -4.17 3.18
C PRO A 308 22.34 -3.28 2.96
N GLY A 309 23.17 -3.11 4.00
CA GLY A 309 24.41 -2.36 3.89
C GLY A 309 24.80 -1.65 5.19
N THR A 310 25.99 -1.04 5.18
CA THR A 310 26.52 -0.28 6.33
C THR A 310 25.93 1.12 6.45
N ILE A 311 25.37 1.65 5.36
CA ILE A 311 24.68 2.93 5.32
C ILE A 311 23.20 2.64 5.10
N PRO A 312 22.34 2.88 6.10
CA PRO A 312 20.90 2.67 5.95
C PRO A 312 20.33 3.48 4.78
N SER A 313 19.52 2.82 3.96
CA SER A 313 18.77 3.40 2.85
C SER A 313 17.40 2.75 2.79
N ALA A 314 16.42 3.51 2.30
CA ALA A 314 15.03 3.06 2.20
C ALA A 314 14.48 3.27 0.79
N LYS A 315 13.67 2.31 0.34
CA LYS A 315 12.84 2.43 -0.88
C LYS A 315 11.37 2.30 -0.53
N ILE A 316 10.53 3.02 -1.27
CA ILE A 316 9.08 2.87 -1.22
C ILE A 316 8.64 2.21 -2.52
N PHE A 317 7.75 1.23 -2.40
CA PHE A 317 7.07 0.59 -3.51
C PHE A 317 5.57 0.83 -3.43
N GLU A 318 5.02 1.19 -4.58
CA GLU A 318 3.59 1.36 -4.79
C GLU A 318 3.11 0.43 -5.90
N TRP A 319 1.89 -0.07 -5.76
CA TRP A 319 1.26 -0.90 -6.77
C TRP A 319 0.18 -0.11 -7.50
N ASN A 320 0.31 0.03 -8.82
CA ASN A 320 -0.64 0.80 -9.62
C ASN A 320 -1.76 -0.05 -10.27
N GLY A 321 -1.90 -1.32 -9.87
CA GLY A 321 -2.83 -2.28 -10.48
C GLY A 321 -2.21 -3.25 -11.48
N ASP A 322 -1.09 -2.88 -12.13
CA ASP A 322 -0.38 -3.69 -13.14
C ASP A 322 1.08 -3.97 -12.79
N SER A 323 1.78 -2.98 -12.24
CA SER A 323 3.20 -3.08 -11.96
C SER A 323 3.59 -2.31 -10.70
N PHE A 324 4.71 -2.73 -10.11
CA PHE A 324 5.31 -1.97 -9.03
C PHE A 324 6.05 -0.74 -9.55
N LEU A 325 5.79 0.37 -8.89
CA LEU A 325 6.55 1.59 -8.97
C LEU A 325 7.49 1.63 -7.76
N ALA A 326 8.75 2.01 -7.96
CA ALA A 326 9.73 2.10 -6.88
C ALA A 326 10.41 3.48 -6.85
N ALA A 327 10.71 3.97 -5.65
CA ALA A 327 11.45 5.20 -5.44
C ALA A 327 12.45 5.06 -4.27
N ASN A 328 13.66 5.62 -4.44
CA ASN A 328 14.64 5.71 -3.36
C ASN A 328 14.36 6.97 -2.52
N VAL A 329 14.18 6.79 -1.21
CA VAL A 329 13.85 7.89 -0.31
C VAL A 329 15.06 8.80 -0.08
N ASP A 330 16.25 8.23 0.08
CA ASP A 330 17.49 8.99 0.26
C ASP A 330 17.83 9.84 -0.97
N GLU A 331 17.60 9.33 -2.19
CA GLU A 331 17.77 10.10 -3.43
C GLU A 331 16.75 11.25 -3.51
N ALA A 332 15.48 11.00 -3.18
CA ALA A 332 14.44 12.03 -3.21
C ALA A 332 14.75 13.17 -2.23
N LEU A 333 15.22 12.84 -1.04
CA LEU A 333 15.57 13.80 0.00
C LEU A 333 16.96 14.43 -0.18
N GLY A 334 17.83 13.86 -1.02
CA GLY A 334 19.24 14.23 -1.08
C GLY A 334 19.99 13.95 0.22
N ALA A 335 19.55 12.92 0.97
CA ALA A 335 20.11 12.53 2.25
C ALA A 335 21.30 11.56 2.06
N GLY A 336 22.22 11.54 3.02
CA GLY A 336 23.34 10.59 3.01
C GLY A 336 22.97 9.20 3.56
N SER A 337 21.88 9.12 4.31
CA SER A 337 21.28 7.89 4.84
C SER A 337 19.84 8.17 5.28
N VAL A 338 18.98 7.17 5.21
CA VAL A 338 17.60 7.23 5.68
C VAL A 338 17.29 5.97 6.47
N ILE A 339 16.62 6.13 7.62
CA ILE A 339 16.09 5.04 8.45
C ILE A 339 14.57 5.16 8.47
N PHE A 340 13.87 4.05 8.24
CA PHE A 340 12.42 3.99 8.36
C PHE A 340 12.02 3.67 9.81
N ASN A 341 11.09 4.44 10.36
CA ASN A 341 10.55 4.24 11.69
C ASN A 341 9.20 3.52 11.61
N GLN A 342 9.20 2.21 11.85
CA GLN A 342 7.99 1.40 11.78
C GLN A 342 6.95 1.73 12.87
N GLU A 343 7.33 2.47 13.92
CA GLU A 343 6.42 2.87 15.00
C GLU A 343 5.33 3.79 14.50
N ASP A 344 5.66 4.77 13.65
CA ASP A 344 4.73 5.79 13.20
C ASP A 344 4.79 6.06 11.68
N GLY A 345 5.59 5.29 10.94
CA GLY A 345 5.73 5.43 9.49
C GLY A 345 6.63 6.60 9.06
N SER A 346 7.38 7.21 9.99
CA SER A 346 8.29 8.32 9.64
C SER A 346 9.62 7.85 9.05
N PHE A 347 10.34 8.76 8.42
CA PHE A 347 11.67 8.56 7.86
C PHE A 347 12.66 9.54 8.48
N SER A 348 13.67 9.02 9.17
CA SER A 348 14.78 9.81 9.71
C SER A 348 15.85 9.98 8.65
N ALA A 349 15.99 11.18 8.09
CA ALA A 349 16.96 11.50 7.06
C ALA A 349 18.21 12.17 7.65
N TYR A 350 19.38 11.61 7.35
CA TYR A 350 20.68 12.04 7.88
C TYR A 350 21.48 12.78 6.82
N TYR A 351 21.83 14.04 7.10
CA TYR A 351 22.58 14.91 6.19
C TYR A 351 23.97 15.20 6.76
N LYS A 352 25.00 14.91 5.98
CA LYS A 352 26.37 15.33 6.29
C LYS A 352 26.50 16.83 6.05
N ARG A 353 26.86 17.59 7.09
CA ARG A 353 27.19 18.99 6.92
C ARG A 353 28.58 19.13 6.26
N PRO A 354 28.74 19.95 5.20
CA PRO A 354 30.04 20.16 4.58
C PRO A 354 31.07 20.68 5.59
N GLY A 355 32.13 19.92 5.83
CA GLY A 355 33.25 20.33 6.70
C GLY A 355 33.05 20.11 8.21
N SER A 356 32.01 19.39 8.64
CA SER A 356 31.85 18.97 10.05
C SER A 356 31.58 17.47 10.17
N GLU A 357 31.92 16.90 11.33
CA GLU A 357 31.49 15.53 11.70
C GLU A 357 30.02 15.48 12.13
N ASP A 358 29.39 16.63 12.39
CA ASP A 358 27.99 16.73 12.77
C ASP A 358 27.07 16.27 11.64
N THR A 359 26.13 15.39 11.99
CA THR A 359 25.06 14.92 11.11
C THR A 359 23.75 15.59 11.54
N LEU A 360 23.09 16.29 10.61
CA LEU A 360 21.75 16.81 10.85
C LEU A 360 20.74 15.70 10.59
N VAL A 361 19.84 15.46 11.55
CA VAL A 361 18.70 14.57 11.37
C VAL A 361 17.46 15.40 11.10
N THR A 362 16.66 15.01 10.11
CA THR A 362 15.36 15.61 9.82
C THR A 362 14.36 14.51 9.58
N GLU A 363 13.21 14.62 10.24
CA GLU A 363 12.16 13.63 10.18
C GLU A 363 11.13 13.99 9.11
N TYR A 364 10.68 12.99 8.35
CA TYR A 364 9.68 13.14 7.30
C TYR A 364 8.56 12.09 7.43
N TYR A 365 7.36 12.40 6.95
CA TYR A 365 6.33 11.42 6.60
C TYR A 365 6.18 11.35 5.09
N TYR A 366 5.78 10.20 4.60
CA TYR A 366 5.34 10.07 3.22
C TYR A 366 3.89 10.55 3.08
N SER A 367 3.52 11.04 1.90
CA SER A 367 2.17 11.45 1.55
C SER A 367 2.04 11.46 0.03
N LEU A 368 0.82 11.56 -0.52
CA LEU A 368 0.57 11.58 -1.96
C LEU A 368 1.44 12.61 -2.74
N GLY A 369 1.72 13.79 -2.17
CA GLY A 369 2.61 14.80 -2.77
C GLY A 369 4.12 14.59 -2.55
N GLY A 370 4.53 13.51 -1.88
CA GLY A 370 5.93 13.19 -1.53
C GLY A 370 6.24 13.35 -0.04
N MET A 371 7.54 13.52 0.27
CA MET A 371 8.03 13.56 1.66
C MET A 371 7.73 14.91 2.31
N LYS A 372 6.93 14.90 3.39
CA LYS A 372 6.60 16.09 4.18
C LYS A 372 7.39 16.11 5.48
N LEU A 373 7.81 17.28 5.93
CA LEU A 373 8.45 17.43 7.24
C LEU A 373 7.50 16.95 8.35
N LYS A 374 8.01 16.09 9.22
CA LYS A 374 7.29 15.67 10.43
C LYS A 374 7.22 16.85 11.40
N LYS A 375 6.01 17.10 11.90
CA LYS A 375 5.75 18.13 12.92
C LYS A 375 6.49 17.79 14.22
N ASP A 376 6.81 18.82 14.99
CA ASP A 376 7.31 18.61 16.34
C ASP A 376 6.23 17.96 17.20
N LEU A 377 6.60 17.07 18.13
CA LEU A 377 5.64 16.40 19.03
C LEU A 377 4.80 17.41 19.83
N ARG A 378 5.32 18.61 20.08
CA ARG A 378 4.61 19.72 20.74
C ARG A 378 3.47 20.32 19.92
N ASP A 379 3.52 20.12 18.60
CA ASP A 379 2.51 20.60 17.66
C ASP A 379 1.44 19.53 17.35
N PHE A 380 1.61 18.31 17.87
CA PHE A 380 0.56 17.30 17.82
C PHE A 380 -0.52 17.63 18.84
N GLY A 381 -1.77 17.53 18.41
CA GLY A 381 -2.93 17.72 19.28
C GLY A 381 -3.18 16.51 20.17
N ASP A 382 -4.44 16.16 20.30
CA ASP A 382 -4.88 15.07 21.17
C ASP A 382 -4.96 13.71 20.46
N THR A 383 -4.74 13.66 19.15
CA THR A 383 -4.70 12.42 18.36
C THR A 383 -3.29 11.86 18.34
N LEU A 384 -3.12 10.65 18.89
CA LEU A 384 -1.81 9.99 19.02
C LEU A 384 -1.58 8.85 18.04
N SER A 385 -2.68 8.30 17.52
CA SER A 385 -2.66 7.29 16.48
C SER A 385 -3.88 7.50 15.60
N GLU A 386 -3.66 7.42 14.28
CA GLU A 386 -4.72 7.48 13.27
C GLU A 386 -4.32 6.50 12.16
N ASN A 387 -5.15 5.50 11.94
CA ASN A 387 -4.96 4.50 10.90
C ASN A 387 -6.17 4.51 9.97
N THR A 388 -5.92 4.54 8.66
CA THR A 388 -6.93 4.32 7.63
C THR A 388 -7.05 2.82 7.36
N ILE A 389 -8.28 2.29 7.30
CA ILE A 389 -8.51 0.85 7.14
C ILE A 389 -9.87 0.57 6.50
N ASP A 390 -9.92 -0.37 5.55
CA ASP A 390 -11.15 -1.01 5.10
C ASP A 390 -11.40 -2.27 5.95
N TYR A 391 -11.98 -2.09 7.14
CA TYR A 391 -12.16 -3.20 8.08
C TYR A 391 -13.33 -4.11 7.70
N ASN A 392 -14.30 -3.60 6.95
CA ASN A 392 -15.53 -4.30 6.57
C ASN A 392 -15.49 -4.88 5.15
N LYS A 393 -14.41 -4.62 4.39
CA LYS A 393 -14.13 -5.09 3.03
C LYS A 393 -15.13 -4.57 2.00
N ASP A 394 -15.62 -3.35 2.19
CA ASP A 394 -16.54 -2.67 1.26
C ASP A 394 -15.85 -1.71 0.29
N SER A 395 -14.50 -1.67 0.32
CA SER A 395 -13.65 -0.77 -0.48
C SER A 395 -13.84 0.71 -0.16
N ARG A 396 -14.42 1.03 1.00
CA ARG A 396 -14.41 2.36 1.60
C ARG A 396 -13.55 2.29 2.86
N TYR A 397 -12.94 3.41 3.19
CA TYR A 397 -11.92 3.44 4.21
C TYR A 397 -12.41 4.19 5.44
N GLU A 398 -12.41 3.49 6.56
CA GLU A 398 -12.68 4.04 7.89
C GLU A 398 -11.38 4.43 8.59
N LYS A 399 -11.53 5.11 9.74
CA LYS A 399 -10.40 5.47 10.60
C LYS A 399 -10.52 4.88 11.98
N VAL A 400 -9.43 4.32 12.48
CA VAL A 400 -9.26 3.93 13.88
C VAL A 400 -8.30 4.92 14.54
N ILE A 401 -8.76 5.53 15.64
CA ILE A 401 -8.04 6.64 16.28
C ILE A 401 -7.82 6.34 17.77
N VAL A 402 -6.60 6.58 18.25
CA VAL A 402 -6.30 6.72 19.69
C VAL A 402 -6.24 8.21 20.01
N LYS A 403 -7.17 8.68 20.84
CA LYS A 403 -7.32 10.10 21.14
C LYS A 403 -7.39 10.38 22.64
N MET A 404 -6.68 11.40 23.08
CA MET A 404 -6.77 11.96 24.42
C MET A 404 -8.04 12.80 24.57
N THR A 405 -8.77 12.62 25.67
CA THR A 405 -10.01 13.37 25.94
C THR A 405 -9.90 14.27 27.16
N GLU A 406 -9.09 13.87 28.14
CA GLU A 406 -8.83 14.65 29.35
C GLU A 406 -7.40 14.41 29.84
N GLY A 407 -6.76 15.43 30.40
CA GLY A 407 -5.45 15.28 31.07
C GLY A 407 -4.49 16.42 30.76
N LYS A 408 -3.20 16.12 30.70
CA LYS A 408 -2.13 17.10 30.45
C LYS A 408 -1.11 16.60 29.42
N GLN A 409 -0.52 17.56 28.72
CA GLN A 409 0.68 17.38 27.91
C GLN A 409 1.87 18.05 28.63
N TYR A 410 3.04 17.42 28.65
CA TYR A 410 4.22 17.96 29.32
C TYR A 410 5.52 17.35 28.78
N GLU A 411 6.63 18.06 28.98
CA GLU A 411 7.98 17.55 28.68
C GLU A 411 8.64 17.02 29.97
N GLU A 412 9.15 15.80 29.92
CA GLU A 412 9.97 15.18 30.96
C GLU A 412 11.44 15.27 30.56
N THR A 413 12.23 15.97 31.38
CA THR A 413 13.66 16.19 31.10
C THR A 413 14.55 15.12 31.74
N GLU A 414 14.05 14.43 32.76
CA GLU A 414 14.81 13.39 33.44
C GLU A 414 14.98 12.16 32.56
N ALA A 415 16.17 11.56 32.61
CA ALA A 415 16.47 10.36 31.86
C ALA A 415 15.59 9.20 32.35
N GLY A 416 14.84 8.60 31.44
CA GLY A 416 13.89 7.54 31.77
C GLY A 416 13.04 7.10 30.57
N PRO A 417 12.17 6.10 30.75
CA PRO A 417 11.34 5.59 29.66
C PRO A 417 10.41 6.65 29.07
N PHE A 418 10.02 7.65 29.86
CA PHE A 418 9.15 8.76 29.48
C PHE A 418 9.90 10.06 29.21
N GLN A 419 11.24 10.04 29.08
CA GLN A 419 11.98 11.25 28.70
C GLN A 419 11.45 11.80 27.38
N GLY A 420 11.31 13.13 27.30
CA GLY A 420 10.74 13.86 26.18
C GLY A 420 9.28 14.26 26.40
N TRP A 421 8.56 14.47 25.30
CA TRP A 421 7.17 14.92 25.33
C TRP A 421 6.20 13.79 25.72
N ASN A 422 5.20 14.08 26.55
CA ASN A 422 4.24 13.12 27.08
C ASN A 422 2.80 13.65 27.07
N TRP A 423 1.86 12.75 26.80
CA TRP A 423 0.43 12.89 27.01
C TRP A 423 0.01 11.95 28.15
N GLN A 424 -0.53 12.50 29.23
CA GLN A 424 -1.00 11.74 30.38
C GLN A 424 -2.46 12.07 30.69
N GLY A 425 -3.31 11.04 30.80
CA GLY A 425 -4.70 11.20 31.21
C GLY A 425 -5.63 10.11 30.70
N LYS A 426 -6.81 10.54 30.20
CA LYS A 426 -7.86 9.70 29.64
C LYS A 426 -7.82 9.68 28.12
N PHE A 427 -8.05 8.51 27.58
CA PHE A 427 -7.98 8.19 26.17
C PHE A 427 -9.17 7.34 25.76
N ILE A 428 -9.52 7.46 24.50
CA ILE A 428 -10.53 6.68 23.82
C ILE A 428 -9.94 6.03 22.57
N LEU A 429 -10.52 4.90 22.20
CA LEU A 429 -10.45 4.36 20.84
C LEU A 429 -11.71 4.80 20.10
N GLN A 430 -11.56 5.41 18.94
CA GLN A 430 -12.67 5.81 18.07
C GLN A 430 -12.59 5.08 16.73
N LEU A 431 -13.75 4.66 16.23
CA LEU A 431 -13.95 4.19 14.87
C LEU A 431 -14.80 5.23 14.15
N ILE A 432 -14.32 5.74 13.02
CA ILE A 432 -14.94 6.81 12.24
C ILE A 432 -15.20 6.31 10.83
N ASP A 433 -16.38 6.60 10.26
CA ASP A 433 -16.74 6.20 8.91
C ASP A 433 -16.00 7.00 7.83
N ASP A 434 -16.15 6.57 6.58
CA ASP A 434 -15.63 7.21 5.37
C ASP A 434 -16.09 8.68 5.19
N LYS A 435 -17.13 9.10 5.90
CA LYS A 435 -17.70 10.45 5.88
C LYS A 435 -17.27 11.30 7.08
N GLY A 436 -16.45 10.76 7.98
CA GLY A 436 -15.98 11.45 9.18
C GLY A 436 -16.94 11.40 10.37
N ASN A 437 -17.99 10.57 10.35
CA ASN A 437 -18.89 10.38 11.48
C ASN A 437 -18.34 9.32 12.43
N GLU A 438 -18.45 9.57 13.74
CA GLU A 438 -18.12 8.56 14.74
C GLU A 438 -19.13 7.40 14.70
N ILE A 439 -18.61 6.19 14.52
CA ILE A 439 -19.37 4.95 14.52
C ILE A 439 -19.34 4.26 15.88
N SER A 440 -18.18 4.29 16.55
CA SER A 440 -17.97 3.65 17.84
C SER A 440 -16.91 4.39 18.65
N GLU A 441 -17.13 4.48 19.95
CA GLU A 441 -16.17 4.96 20.93
C GLU A 441 -16.00 3.93 22.05
N LEU A 442 -14.76 3.67 22.45
CA LEU A 442 -14.41 2.82 23.58
C LEU A 442 -13.47 3.55 24.53
N ASP A 443 -13.84 3.60 25.81
CA ASP A 443 -13.01 4.15 26.90
C ASP A 443 -11.79 3.25 27.13
N LEU A 444 -10.61 3.70 26.67
CA LEU A 444 -9.39 2.91 26.70
C LEU A 444 -8.91 2.71 28.14
N ASN A 445 -9.01 3.73 29.00
CA ASN A 445 -8.58 3.65 30.40
C ASN A 445 -9.34 2.57 31.17
N LYS A 446 -10.65 2.42 30.97
CA LYS A 446 -11.43 1.34 31.62
C LYS A 446 -10.87 -0.05 31.32
N THR A 447 -10.28 -0.26 30.14
CA THR A 447 -9.68 -1.55 29.77
C THR A 447 -8.41 -1.84 30.58
N PHE A 448 -7.70 -0.79 30.99
CA PHE A 448 -6.55 -0.80 31.89
C PHE A 448 -6.96 -0.47 33.33
N LYS A 449 -8.11 -1.00 33.79
CA LYS A 449 -8.62 -0.88 35.17
C LYS A 449 -8.89 0.56 35.63
N GLY A 450 -9.03 1.50 34.69
CA GLY A 450 -9.30 2.92 34.97
C GLY A 450 -8.07 3.74 35.36
N GLU A 451 -6.86 3.20 35.19
CA GLU A 451 -5.61 3.93 35.43
C GLU A 451 -5.43 5.06 34.40
N GLU A 452 -4.75 6.15 34.77
CA GLU A 452 -4.29 7.14 33.80
C GLU A 452 -3.25 6.50 32.89
N LEU A 453 -3.38 6.73 31.58
CA LEU A 453 -2.45 6.20 30.59
C LEU A 453 -1.42 7.27 30.23
N ILE A 454 -0.25 6.83 29.76
CA ILE A 454 0.83 7.72 29.33
C ILE A 454 1.35 7.28 27.97
N PHE A 455 1.32 8.22 27.02
CA PHE A 455 1.92 8.08 25.71
C PHE A 455 3.00 9.14 25.53
N ASN A 456 4.16 8.79 24.98
CA ASN A 456 5.27 9.73 24.80
C ASN A 456 5.75 9.88 23.35
N ARG A 457 4.90 9.47 22.43
CA ARG A 457 5.10 9.50 20.97
C ARG A 457 3.79 9.16 20.29
N VAL A 458 3.69 9.58 19.04
CA VAL A 458 2.67 9.10 18.11
C VAL A 458 3.05 7.73 17.57
N PHE A 459 2.07 6.96 17.13
CA PHE A 459 2.26 5.59 16.66
C PHE A 459 1.15 5.18 15.69
N LEU A 460 1.39 4.12 14.92
CA LEU A 460 0.39 3.47 14.08
C LEU A 460 0.00 2.13 14.67
N LEU A 461 -1.30 1.90 14.82
CA LEU A 461 -1.85 0.58 15.15
C LEU A 461 -1.44 -0.45 14.09
N LYS A 462 -1.29 -1.70 14.53
CA LYS A 462 -0.96 -2.84 13.67
C LYS A 462 -2.12 -3.83 13.73
N PHE A 463 -2.59 -4.24 12.56
CA PHE A 463 -3.80 -5.06 12.40
C PHE A 463 -3.45 -6.46 11.90
N GLU A 464 -4.10 -7.46 12.48
CA GLU A 464 -3.99 -8.88 12.11
C GLU A 464 -5.25 -9.61 12.60
N ASP A 465 -5.64 -10.72 11.96
CA ASP A 465 -6.74 -11.57 12.43
C ASP A 465 -6.17 -12.73 13.26
N TYR A 466 -6.16 -12.59 14.60
CA TYR A 466 -5.50 -13.57 15.48
C TYR A 466 -6.38 -14.79 15.78
N ASN A 467 -7.69 -14.64 15.72
CA ASN A 467 -8.66 -15.70 16.05
C ASN A 467 -9.32 -16.33 14.80
N ASN A 468 -8.93 -15.89 13.61
CA ASN A 468 -9.42 -16.34 12.30
C ASN A 468 -10.93 -16.19 12.14
N ASP A 469 -11.52 -15.13 12.70
CA ASP A 469 -12.95 -14.84 12.58
C ASP A 469 -13.29 -13.90 11.41
N GLY A 470 -12.26 -13.46 10.67
CA GLY A 470 -12.35 -12.58 9.51
C GLY A 470 -12.35 -11.10 9.85
N ASN A 471 -12.40 -10.72 11.13
CA ASN A 471 -12.32 -9.34 11.60
C ASN A 471 -10.88 -8.96 11.92
N MET A 472 -10.59 -7.66 11.82
CA MET A 472 -9.26 -7.14 12.11
C MET A 472 -9.09 -6.92 13.62
N ASP A 473 -8.09 -7.57 14.20
CA ASP A 473 -7.67 -7.37 15.58
C ASP A 473 -6.46 -6.43 15.65
N PHE A 474 -6.28 -5.76 16.79
CA PHE A 474 -5.13 -4.92 17.03
C PHE A 474 -4.78 -4.82 18.52
N ALA A 475 -3.51 -4.54 18.80
CA ALA A 475 -3.01 -4.40 20.16
C ALA A 475 -2.75 -2.93 20.51
N VAL A 476 -3.20 -2.50 21.70
CA VAL A 476 -2.79 -1.22 22.29
C VAL A 476 -1.99 -1.49 23.57
N GLY A 477 -0.80 -0.92 23.62
CA GLY A 477 0.18 -1.12 24.68
C GLY A 477 0.23 0.00 25.71
N GLN A 478 0.79 -0.31 26.87
CA GLN A 478 1.34 0.64 27.83
C GLN A 478 2.72 0.17 28.27
N TYR A 479 3.59 1.12 28.60
CA TYR A 479 4.90 0.80 29.15
C TYR A 479 4.75 -0.05 30.41
N GLY A 480 5.34 -1.26 30.40
CA GLY A 480 5.33 -2.16 31.55
C GLY A 480 6.63 -2.04 32.35
N SER A 481 7.76 -2.26 31.68
CA SER A 481 9.10 -2.15 32.26
C SER A 481 10.15 -2.00 31.16
N SER A 482 11.43 -1.91 31.54
CA SER A 482 12.55 -1.94 30.59
C SER A 482 12.59 -3.22 29.75
N ASN A 483 11.93 -4.28 30.21
CA ASN A 483 11.88 -5.57 29.53
C ASN A 483 10.66 -5.71 28.62
N GLY A 484 9.74 -4.76 28.55
CA GLY A 484 8.59 -4.91 27.65
C GLY A 484 7.36 -4.11 28.05
N ASN A 485 6.32 -4.28 27.25
CA ASN A 485 5.08 -3.53 27.34
C ASN A 485 3.89 -4.45 27.64
N LEU A 486 2.85 -3.89 28.24
CA LEU A 486 1.59 -4.57 28.54
C LEU A 486 0.57 -4.20 27.48
N TYR A 487 0.06 -5.20 26.77
CA TYR A 487 -0.88 -5.03 25.68
C TYR A 487 -2.28 -5.53 26.04
N LYS A 488 -3.28 -4.83 25.51
CA LYS A 488 -4.68 -5.24 25.40
C LYS A 488 -5.00 -5.49 23.94
N LEU A 489 -5.78 -6.54 23.66
CA LEU A 489 -6.28 -6.84 22.32
C LEU A 489 -7.69 -6.28 22.12
N PHE A 490 -7.93 -5.80 20.91
CA PHE A 490 -9.17 -5.24 20.45
C PHE A 490 -9.51 -5.82 19.08
N THR A 491 -10.79 -5.81 18.73
CA THR A 491 -11.29 -6.27 17.43
C THR A 491 -12.33 -5.30 16.89
N LEU A 492 -12.36 -5.15 15.56
CA LEU A 492 -13.32 -4.34 14.83
C LEU A 492 -14.45 -5.22 14.29
N ILE A 493 -15.62 -5.20 14.93
CA ILE A 493 -16.73 -6.10 14.57
C ILE A 493 -18.08 -5.41 14.79
N ASP A 494 -19.03 -5.63 13.87
CA ASP A 494 -20.38 -5.06 13.90
C ASP A 494 -20.41 -3.54 14.10
N ASN A 495 -19.57 -2.80 13.37
CA ASN A 495 -19.42 -1.35 13.52
C ASN A 495 -19.03 -0.92 14.95
N LYS A 496 -18.26 -1.74 15.67
CA LYS A 496 -17.82 -1.46 17.04
C LYS A 496 -16.38 -1.89 17.28
N ILE A 497 -15.74 -1.13 18.16
CA ILE A 497 -14.49 -1.56 18.80
C ILE A 497 -14.87 -2.39 20.03
N LYS A 498 -14.44 -3.65 20.09
CA LYS A 498 -14.64 -4.53 21.25
C LYS A 498 -13.29 -4.97 21.81
N ILE A 499 -13.25 -5.23 23.12
CA ILE A 499 -12.09 -5.87 23.74
C ILE A 499 -12.10 -7.34 23.32
N LEU A 500 -10.98 -7.83 22.80
CA LEU A 500 -10.77 -9.24 22.53
C LEU A 500 -10.18 -9.88 23.81
N PRO A 501 -10.93 -10.74 24.52
CA PRO A 501 -10.52 -11.14 25.85
C PRO A 501 -9.27 -12.02 25.85
N VAL A 502 -8.41 -11.80 26.84
CA VAL A 502 -7.23 -12.63 27.11
C VAL A 502 -7.29 -13.08 28.56
N GLN A 503 -7.11 -14.38 28.82
CA GLN A 503 -7.26 -14.99 30.14
C GLN A 503 -6.36 -14.34 31.21
N THR A 504 -5.16 -13.91 30.83
CA THR A 504 -4.20 -13.22 31.72
C THR A 504 -4.58 -11.76 31.97
N GLY A 505 -5.60 -11.24 31.30
CA GLY A 505 -6.03 -9.85 31.32
C GLY A 505 -5.18 -8.93 30.42
N THR A 506 -3.86 -9.10 30.41
CA THR A 506 -2.91 -8.39 29.54
C THR A 506 -1.86 -9.34 29.00
N ILE A 507 -1.27 -8.99 27.87
CA ILE A 507 -0.14 -9.71 27.26
C ILE A 507 1.12 -8.91 27.54
N PHE A 508 2.12 -9.50 28.21
CA PHE A 508 3.43 -8.87 28.37
C PHE A 508 4.34 -9.33 27.24
N ASN A 509 4.94 -8.38 26.53
CA ASN A 509 5.76 -8.68 25.36
C ASN A 509 6.97 -7.75 25.29
N SER A 510 8.15 -8.33 25.14
CA SER A 510 9.40 -7.62 24.81
C SER A 510 9.52 -7.34 23.31
N ALA A 511 8.77 -8.06 22.48
CA ALA A 511 8.88 -7.98 21.03
C ALA A 511 8.15 -6.76 20.44
N GLY A 512 8.64 -6.31 19.29
CA GLY A 512 8.03 -5.27 18.47
C GLY A 512 8.82 -3.97 18.43
N ASN A 513 8.61 -3.21 17.36
CA ASN A 513 9.28 -1.93 17.09
C ASN A 513 8.51 -0.72 17.67
N SER A 514 7.40 -0.95 18.37
CA SER A 514 6.64 0.11 19.05
C SER A 514 6.32 -0.26 20.49
N ARG A 515 6.21 0.78 21.32
CA ARG A 515 5.77 0.70 22.71
C ARG A 515 4.26 0.52 22.86
N TYR A 516 3.51 1.04 21.90
CA TYR A 516 2.07 1.26 22.01
C TYR A 516 1.24 0.45 21.02
N ALA A 517 1.86 -0.12 20.00
CA ALA A 517 1.24 -1.06 19.06
C ALA A 517 2.20 -2.21 18.75
N THR A 518 1.69 -3.39 18.45
CA THR A 518 2.53 -4.53 18.05
C THR A 518 1.73 -5.54 17.23
N THR A 519 2.43 -6.30 16.39
CA THR A 519 1.92 -7.52 15.77
C THR A 519 2.52 -8.71 16.52
N PHE A 520 1.68 -9.65 16.92
CA PHE A 520 2.12 -10.93 17.49
C PHE A 520 2.38 -11.93 16.36
N GLU A 521 3.40 -12.75 16.51
CA GLU A 521 3.68 -13.82 15.54
C GLU A 521 2.56 -14.88 15.61
N LYS A 522 1.86 -15.13 14.50
CA LYS A 522 0.89 -16.23 14.43
C LYS A 522 1.63 -17.56 14.46
N VAL A 523 1.21 -18.45 15.37
CA VAL A 523 1.75 -19.82 15.49
C VAL A 523 0.76 -20.88 15.02
N SER A 524 -0.48 -20.46 14.75
CA SER A 524 -1.55 -21.28 14.19
C SER A 524 -2.63 -20.36 13.60
N GLU A 525 -3.65 -20.94 12.95
CA GLU A 525 -4.81 -20.16 12.48
C GLU A 525 -5.46 -19.35 13.59
N ILE A 526 -5.53 -19.88 14.82
CA ILE A 526 -6.28 -19.31 15.94
C ILE A 526 -5.38 -19.00 17.16
N GLY A 527 -4.12 -18.68 16.94
CA GLY A 527 -3.17 -18.51 18.04
C GLY A 527 -1.88 -17.80 17.66
N PHE A 528 -1.29 -17.15 18.64
CA PHE A 528 -0.10 -16.32 18.49
C PHE A 528 0.91 -16.52 19.62
N LEU A 529 2.13 -16.08 19.38
CA LEU A 529 3.25 -16.07 20.32
C LEU A 529 3.47 -14.64 20.85
N SER A 530 3.64 -14.54 22.17
CA SER A 530 4.35 -13.42 22.78
C SER A 530 5.61 -13.93 23.46
N PHE A 531 6.60 -13.08 23.66
CA PHE A 531 7.77 -13.46 24.43
C PHE A 531 8.33 -12.30 25.22
N TYR A 532 9.01 -12.62 26.32
CA TYR A 532 9.73 -11.62 27.09
C TYR A 532 10.94 -12.16 27.81
N TYR A 533 11.91 -11.29 28.11
CA TYR A 533 13.05 -11.66 28.94
C TYR A 533 12.71 -11.54 30.43
N ASP A 534 12.84 -12.66 31.16
CA ASP A 534 12.66 -12.70 32.61
C ASP A 534 14.02 -12.56 33.31
N ASN A 535 14.28 -11.38 33.89
CA ASN A 535 15.53 -11.10 34.61
C ASN A 535 15.75 -12.03 35.82
N SER A 536 14.69 -12.56 36.44
CA SER A 536 14.82 -13.43 37.60
C SER A 536 15.27 -14.85 37.22
N LEU A 537 14.91 -15.28 36.02
CA LEU A 537 15.30 -16.58 35.45
C LEU A 537 16.53 -16.49 34.55
N GLY A 538 16.85 -15.29 34.05
CA GLY A 538 17.94 -15.07 33.10
C GLY A 538 17.67 -15.70 31.74
N LYS A 539 16.39 -15.78 31.33
CA LYS A 539 15.92 -16.53 30.17
C LYS A 539 14.82 -15.80 29.41
N ILE A 540 14.64 -16.18 28.14
CA ILE A 540 13.49 -15.74 27.36
C ILE A 540 12.32 -16.68 27.67
N ILE A 541 11.16 -16.10 27.97
CA ILE A 541 9.91 -16.81 28.17
C ILE A 541 9.06 -16.62 26.93
N LYS A 542 8.79 -17.71 26.20
CA LYS A 542 7.86 -17.76 25.08
C LYS A 542 6.49 -18.22 25.55
N GLN A 543 5.45 -17.43 25.31
CA GLN A 543 4.06 -17.67 25.72
C GLN A 543 3.17 -17.88 24.49
N TYR A 544 2.54 -19.04 24.41
CA TYR A 544 1.67 -19.43 23.30
C TYR A 544 0.22 -19.25 23.71
N PHE A 545 -0.48 -18.35 23.02
CA PHE A 545 -1.89 -18.08 23.23
C PHE A 545 -2.72 -18.73 22.12
N VAL A 546 -3.85 -19.33 22.51
CA VAL A 546 -4.77 -19.99 21.57
C VAL A 546 -6.19 -19.56 21.91
N TRP A 547 -6.99 -19.29 20.90
CA TRP A 547 -8.41 -18.96 21.04
C TRP A 547 -9.21 -20.20 21.45
N ASP A 548 -9.99 -20.10 22.54
CA ASP A 548 -10.84 -21.20 23.03
C ASP A 548 -12.29 -21.15 22.52
N GLY A 549 -12.61 -20.18 21.64
CA GLY A 549 -13.96 -19.85 21.22
C GLY A 549 -14.57 -18.65 21.96
N SER A 550 -13.92 -18.15 23.01
CA SER A 550 -14.41 -17.02 23.82
C SER A 550 -13.31 -16.03 24.24
N GLN A 551 -12.10 -16.52 24.46
CA GLN A 551 -10.94 -15.72 24.84
C GLN A 551 -9.64 -16.40 24.38
N PHE A 552 -8.55 -15.64 24.32
CA PHE A 552 -7.21 -16.21 24.21
C PHE A 552 -6.76 -16.75 25.56
N VAL A 553 -6.48 -18.05 25.62
CA VAL A 553 -5.94 -18.72 26.81
C VAL A 553 -4.45 -18.98 26.64
N LEU A 554 -3.71 -18.88 27.74
CA LEU A 554 -2.29 -19.27 27.74
C LEU A 554 -2.21 -20.79 27.65
N HIS A 555 -1.93 -21.31 26.46
CA HIS A 555 -1.86 -22.74 26.21
C HIS A 555 -0.56 -23.35 26.77
N SER A 556 0.57 -22.68 26.56
CA SER A 556 1.85 -23.10 27.13
C SER A 556 2.82 -21.93 27.28
N ALA A 557 3.81 -22.09 28.17
CA ALA A 557 4.96 -21.21 28.27
C ALA A 557 6.25 -22.05 28.26
N ARG A 558 7.28 -21.59 27.56
CA ARG A 558 8.57 -22.28 27.46
C ARG A 558 9.71 -21.32 27.79
N GLU A 559 10.70 -21.84 28.49
CA GLU A 559 11.97 -21.15 28.74
C GLU A 559 12.95 -21.49 27.63
N GLU A 560 13.61 -20.46 27.08
CA GLU A 560 14.76 -20.58 26.19
C GLU A 560 16.03 -20.02 26.82
#